data_AF-A0A1C6B3G5-F1
#
_entry.id   AF-A0A1C6B3G5-F1
#
_cell.length_a   1.000
_cell.length_b   1.000
_cell.length_c   1.000
_cell.angle_alpha   90.00
_cell.angle_beta   90.00
_cell.angle_gamma   90.00
#
_symmetry.space_group_name_H-M   'P 1'
#
loop_
_entity.id
_entity.type
_entity.pdbx_description
1 polymer ?
#
loop_
_entity_poly.entity_id
_entity_poly.type
_entity_poly.pdbx_seq_one_letter_code
_entity_poly.pdbx_strand_id
1 'polypeptide(L)' 'MMTQIIKEQILAVRDTGETNMFDVNAVQYIANREGYYELVVYLMDNRKEYCNFIMTGTAPGLENDDSEM' A
#
# COMPACT_ATOMS: atom_id res chain seq x y z
N MET A 1 1.90 -8.10 -7.86
CA MET A 1 2.12 -8.81 -6.58
C MET A 1 2.69 -7.81 -5.58
N MET A 2 2.28 -7.84 -4.32
CA MET A 2 2.74 -6.88 -3.32
C MET A 2 4.17 -7.21 -2.91
N THR A 3 5.06 -6.22 -2.97
CA THR A 3 6.45 -6.32 -2.51
C THR A 3 6.57 -5.71 -1.12
N GLN A 4 7.69 -5.98 -0.44
CA GLN A 4 8.00 -5.33 0.83
C GLN A 4 8.09 -3.79 0.69
N ILE A 5 8.66 -3.29 -0.42
CA ILE A 5 8.76 -1.85 -0.69
C ILE A 5 7.37 -1.23 -0.83
N ILE A 6 6.46 -1.89 -1.56
CA ILE A 6 5.07 -1.42 -1.70
C ILE A 6 4.38 -1.42 -0.34
N LYS A 7 4.56 -2.46 0.49
CA LYS A 7 4.03 -2.52 1.86
C LYS A 7 4.50 -1.32 2.68
N GLU A 8 5.81 -1.10 2.74
CA GLU A 8 6.41 0.01 3.50
C GLU A 8 5.89 1.37 3.05
N GLN A 9 5.74 1.58 1.74
CA GLN A 9 5.16 2.81 1.19
C GLN A 9 3.69 2.99 1.57
N ILE A 10 2.89 1.91 1.58
CA ILE A 10 1.49 1.95 2.04
C ILE A 10 1.43 2.36 3.51
N LEU A 11 2.30 1.77 4.35
CA LEU A 11 2.35 2.08 5.78
C LEU A 11 2.83 3.52 6.01
N ALA A 12 3.80 4.00 5.23
CA ALA A 12 4.26 5.38 5.29
C ALA A 12 3.13 6.37 4.97
N VAL A 13 2.32 6.11 3.93
CA VAL A 13 1.14 6.93 3.61
C VAL A 13 0.10 6.84 4.74
N ARG A 14 -0.18 5.64 5.25
CA ARG A 14 -1.12 5.44 6.37
C ARG A 14 -0.74 6.26 7.59
N ASP A 15 0.53 6.25 7.96
CA ASP A 15 1.04 6.90 9.16
C ASP A 15 0.98 8.45 9.08
N THR A 16 0.81 9.02 7.87
CA THR A 16 0.51 10.47 7.70
C THR A 16 -0.87 10.85 8.24
N GLY A 17 -1.84 9.94 8.19
CA GLY A 17 -3.24 10.22 8.53
C GLY A 17 -3.96 11.20 7.58
N GLU A 18 -3.39 11.54 6.42
CA GLU A 18 -3.94 12.58 5.53
C GLU A 18 -5.20 12.16 4.77
N THR A 19 -5.40 10.86 4.55
CA THR A 19 -6.57 10.35 3.82
C THR A 19 -7.06 9.02 4.37
N ASN A 20 -8.31 8.69 4.03
CA ASN A 20 -8.82 7.34 4.22
C ASN A 20 -8.09 6.38 3.26
N MET A 21 -7.57 5.26 3.77
CA MET A 21 -6.79 4.32 2.94
C MET A 21 -7.61 3.62 1.86
N PHE A 22 -8.95 3.67 1.87
CA PHE A 22 -9.79 3.20 0.77
C PHE A 22 -10.02 4.25 -0.33
N ASP A 23 -9.65 5.51 -0.11
CA ASP A 23 -9.56 6.50 -1.19
C ASP A 23 -8.25 6.32 -1.96
N VAL A 24 -8.27 5.32 -2.85
CA VAL A 24 -7.10 4.94 -3.67
C VAL A 24 -6.55 6.10 -4.49
N ASN A 25 -7.41 7.01 -4.97
CA ASN A 25 -6.95 8.14 -5.77
C ASN A 25 -6.18 9.14 -4.89
N ALA A 26 -6.67 9.42 -3.68
CA ALA A 26 -5.95 10.26 -2.73
C ALA A 26 -4.63 9.62 -2.28
N VAL A 27 -4.64 8.30 -2.00
CA VAL A 27 -3.42 7.55 -1.66
C VAL A 27 -2.40 7.61 -2.79
N GLN A 28 -2.83 7.43 -4.04
CA GLN A 28 -1.95 7.51 -5.22
C GLN A 28 -1.38 8.93 -5.41
N TYR A 29 -2.17 9.98 -5.13
CA TYR A 29 -1.69 11.36 -5.15
C TYR A 29 -0.62 11.62 -4.08
N ILE A 30 -0.88 11.21 -2.84
CA ILE A 30 0.09 11.36 -1.73
C ILE A 30 1.35 10.55 -2.03
N ALA A 31 1.22 9.30 -2.49
CA ALA A 31 2.35 8.47 -2.87
C ALA A 31 3.21 9.15 -3.95
N ASN A 32 2.60 9.78 -4.96
CA ASN A 32 3.33 10.52 -5.97
C ASN A 32 4.02 11.78 -5.41
N ARG A 33 3.36 12.49 -4.48
CA ARG A 33 3.94 13.66 -3.79
C ARG A 33 5.18 13.30 -2.97
N GLU A 34 5.15 12.17 -2.28
CA GLU A 34 6.24 11.68 -1.42
C GLU A 34 7.33 10.88 -2.18
N GLY A 35 7.16 10.65 -3.48
CA GLY A 35 8.13 9.91 -4.30
C GLY A 35 8.04 8.37 -4.16
N TYR A 36 6.92 7.85 -3.66
CA TYR A 36 6.62 6.42 -3.53
C TYR A 36 6.15 5.82 -4.87
N TYR A 37 7.02 5.84 -5.87
CA TYR A 37 6.64 5.51 -7.25
C TYR A 37 6.24 4.04 -7.46
N GLU A 38 6.78 3.10 -6.67
CA GLU A 38 6.34 1.70 -6.73
C GLU A 38 4.88 1.55 -6.33
N LEU A 39 4.46 2.22 -5.24
CA LEU A 39 3.07 2.28 -4.82
C LEU A 39 2.20 2.96 -5.89
N VAL A 40 2.66 4.06 -6.49
CA VAL A 40 1.90 4.76 -7.56
C VAL A 40 1.59 3.80 -8.71
N VAL A 41 2.61 3.11 -9.22
CA VAL A 41 2.46 2.14 -10.33
C VAL A 41 1.61 0.95 -9.89
N TYR A 42 1.82 0.43 -8.69
CA TYR A 42 1.06 -0.69 -8.15
C TYR A 42 -0.45 -0.41 -8.10
N LEU A 43 -0.87 0.78 -7.66
CA LEU A 43 -2.28 1.17 -7.53
C LEU A 43 -3.00 1.37 -8.88
N MET A 44 -2.27 1.37 -10.01
CA MET A 44 -2.90 1.43 -11.33
C MET A 44 -3.66 0.13 -11.64
N ASP A 45 -3.03 -1.02 -11.40
CA ASP A 45 -3.56 -2.33 -11.80
C ASP A 45 -3.97 -3.24 -10.62
N ASN A 46 -3.58 -2.93 -9.38
CA ASN A 46 -3.72 -3.84 -8.23
C ASN A 46 -4.63 -3.27 -7.12
N ARG A 47 -5.66 -2.48 -7.49
CA ARG A 47 -6.55 -1.82 -6.52
C ARG A 47 -7.29 -2.81 -5.61
N LYS A 48 -7.69 -3.96 -6.15
CA LYS A 48 -8.41 -4.98 -5.40
C LYS A 48 -7.50 -5.62 -4.34
N GLU A 49 -6.29 -6.00 -4.72
CA GLU A 49 -5.27 -6.57 -3.84
C GLU A 49 -4.86 -5.57 -2.76
N TYR A 50 -4.70 -4.29 -3.12
CA TYR A 50 -4.48 -3.21 -2.18
C TYR A 50 -5.61 -3.09 -1.14
N CYS A 51 -6.87 -3.01 -1.58
CA CYS A 51 -8.01 -2.91 -0.65
C CYS A 51 -8.09 -4.14 0.27
N ASN A 52 -7.83 -5.34 -0.26
CA ASN A 52 -7.75 -6.55 0.55
C ASN A 52 -6.66 -6.43 1.62
N PHE A 53 -5.46 -5.99 1.25
CA PHE A 53 -4.38 -5.76 2.22
C PHE A 53 -4.76 -4.78 3.31
N ILE A 54 -5.43 -3.67 2.98
CA ILE A 54 -5.92 -2.71 4.00
C ILE A 54 -6.93 -3.35 4.95
N MET A 55 -7.77 -4.27 4.47
CA MET A 55 -8.77 -4.96 5.29
C MET A 55 -8.18 -6.10 6.13
N THR A 56 -7.25 -6.89 5.58
CA THR A 56 -6.82 -8.16 6.17
C THR A 56 -5.40 -8.13 6.71
N GLY A 57 -4.61 -7.12 6.36
CA GLY A 57 -3.16 -7.07 6.63
C GLY A 57 -2.34 -8.06 5.81
N THR A 58 -2.96 -8.78 4.85
CA THR A 58 -2.33 -9.86 4.09
C THR A 58 -2.44 -9.62 2.59
N ALA A 59 -1.41 -10.00 1.85
CA ALA A 59 -1.40 -9.92 0.39
C ALA A 59 -0.51 -11.02 -0.21
N PRO A 60 -0.87 -11.54 -1.41
CA PRO A 60 0.04 -12.39 -2.16
C PRO A 60 1.37 -11.67 -2.40
N GLY A 61 2.48 -12.35 -2.07
CA GLY A 61 3.84 -11.80 -2.11
C GLY A 61 4.44 -11.41 -0.76
N LEU A 62 3.65 -11.38 0.31
CA LEU A 62 4.10 -11.12 1.68
C LEU A 62 4.08 -12.38 2.57
N GLU A 63 4.02 -13.56 1.98
CA GLU A 63 3.75 -14.87 2.64
C GLU A 63 4.84 -15.35 3.62
N ASN A 64 5.94 -14.61 3.76
CA ASN A 64 7.06 -14.98 4.64
C ASN A 64 7.31 -13.96 5.77
N ASP A 65 6.43 -12.98 5.96
CA ASP A 65 6.62 -11.88 6.92
C ASP A 65 5.83 -12.10 8.23
N ASP A 66 5.67 -13.36 8.64
CA ASP A 66 5.11 -13.75 9.95
C ASP A 66 6.13 -13.57 11.09
N SER A 67 7.32 -13.03 10.80
CA SER A 67 8.37 -12.74 11.77
C SER A 67 8.39 -11.26 12.14
N GLU A 68 7.40 -10.81 12.90
CA GLU A 68 7.50 -9.83 14.01
C GLU A 68 6.09 -9.30 14.39
N MET A 69 5.44 -10.02 15.31
CA MET A 69 4.52 -9.42 16.31
C MET A 69 5.23 -9.38 17.66
#